data_AF-A0A3D1LCI9-F1
#
_entry.id   AF-A0A3D1LCI9-F1
#
_cell.length_a   1.000
_cell.length_b   1.000
_cell.length_c   1.000
_cell.angle_alpha   90.00
_cell.angle_beta   90.00
_cell.angle_gamma   90.00
#
_symmetry.space_group_name_H-M   'P 1'
#
loop_
_entity.id
_entity.type
_entity.pdbx_description
1 polymer ?
#
loop_
_entity_poly.entity_id
_entity_poly.type
_entity_poly.pdbx_seq_one_letter_code
_entity_poly.pdbx_strand_id
1 'polypeptide(L)' 'PNQVKQAVVGYGGAEKRQVMDMTRRILKMEKVARPDDAADAIAIALCHARSATSLLSRVQEARG' A
#
# COMPACT_ATOMS: atom_id res chain seq x y z
N PRO A 1 3.93 -7.64 8.05
CA PRO A 1 4.96 -7.44 6.98
C PRO A 1 4.51 -7.90 5.59
N ASN A 2 4.12 -9.16 5.40
CA ASN A 2 3.77 -9.70 4.08
C ASN A 2 2.47 -9.11 3.51
N GLN A 3 1.48 -8.80 4.36
CA GLN A 3 0.25 -8.13 3.91
C GLN A 3 0.51 -6.74 3.31
N VAL A 4 1.42 -5.96 3.88
CA VAL A 4 1.82 -4.66 3.32
C VAL A 4 2.49 -4.84 1.95
N LYS A 5 3.42 -5.81 1.85
CA LYS A 5 4.08 -6.16 0.59
C LYS A 5 3.09 -6.63 -0.48
N GLN A 6 2.14 -7.49 -0.10
CA GLN A 6 1.04 -7.92 -0.95
C GLN A 6 0.16 -6.75 -1.39
N ALA A 7 -0.19 -5.86 -0.46
CA ALA A 7 -1.06 -4.72 -0.73
C ALA A 7 -0.39 -3.68 -1.62
N VAL A 8 0.92 -3.44 -1.50
CA VAL A 8 1.63 -2.39 -2.24
C VAL A 8 2.25 -2.89 -3.55
N VAL A 9 2.88 -4.07 -3.51
CA VAL A 9 3.67 -4.63 -4.62
C VAL A 9 2.94 -5.79 -5.33
N GLY A 10 1.95 -6.41 -4.68
CA GLY A 10 1.18 -7.52 -5.26
C GLY A 10 1.68 -8.92 -4.89
N TYR A 11 2.77 -9.04 -4.11
CA TYR A 11 3.24 -10.32 -3.57
C TYR A 11 3.91 -10.14 -2.19
N GLY A 12 3.74 -11.13 -1.31
CA GLY A 12 4.23 -11.07 0.09
C GLY A 12 5.76 -11.10 0.26
N GLY A 13 6.50 -11.54 -0.77
CA GLY A 13 7.96 -11.69 -0.74
C GLY A 13 8.78 -10.45 -1.10
N ALA A 14 8.14 -9.29 -1.36
CA ALA A 14 8.83 -8.11 -1.86
C ALA A 14 9.88 -7.54 -0.87
N GLU A 15 10.96 -6.94 -1.38
CA GLU A 15 11.94 -6.23 -0.56
C GLU A 15 11.44 -4.85 -0.12
N LYS A 16 12.01 -4.30 0.97
CA LYS A 16 11.62 -2.96 1.47
C LYS A 16 11.78 -1.87 0.40
N ARG A 17 12.84 -1.95 -0.42
CA ARG A 17 13.06 -1.02 -1.55
C ARG A 17 11.96 -1.11 -2.61
N GLN A 18 11.46 -2.31 -2.91
CA GLN A 18 10.38 -2.51 -3.86
C GLN A 18 9.06 -1.92 -3.34
N VAL A 19 8.79 -2.08 -2.04
CA VAL A 19 7.64 -1.44 -1.39
C VAL A 19 7.76 0.08 -1.48
N MET A 20 8.92 0.66 -1.17
CA MET A 20 9.13 2.11 -1.24
C MET A 20 8.98 2.67 -2.66
N ASP A 21 9.54 2.00 -3.67
CA ASP A 21 9.43 2.45 -5.06
C ASP A 21 7.99 2.32 -5.59
N MET A 22 7.28 1.25 -5.22
CA MET A 22 5.87 1.08 -5.58
C MET A 22 4.97 2.09 -4.88
N THR A 23 5.19 2.37 -3.58
CA THR A 23 4.47 3.42 -2.86
C THR A 23 4.66 4.78 -3.54
N ARG A 24 5.90 5.11 -3.92
CA ARG A 24 6.22 6.33 -4.68
C ARG A 24 5.42 6.39 -5.99
N ARG A 25 5.41 5.30 -6.78
CA ARG A 25 4.70 5.23 -8.07
C ARG A 25 3.19 5.36 -7.89
N ILE A 26 2.61 4.68 -6.90
CA ILE A 26 1.17 4.70 -6.59
C ILE A 26 0.72 6.12 -6.22
N LEU A 27 1.55 6.84 -5.45
CA LEU A 27 1.26 8.20 -5.01
C LEU A 27 1.81 9.28 -5.95
N LYS A 28 2.35 8.89 -7.11
CA LYS A 28 2.96 9.77 -8.12
C LYS A 28 4.00 10.74 -7.53
N MET A 29 4.77 10.27 -6.55
CA MET A 29 5.79 11.08 -5.90
C MET A 29 7.03 11.18 -6.80
N GLU A 30 7.60 12.38 -6.88
CA GLU A 30 8.78 12.65 -7.71
C GLU A 30 10.09 12.13 -7.10
N LYS A 31 10.09 11.80 -5.80
CA LYS A 31 11.18 11.14 -5.08
C LYS A 31 10.61 10.17 -4.04
N VAL A 32 11.39 9.17 -3.66
CA VAL A 32 11.03 8.30 -2.54
C VAL A 32 10.89 9.16 -1.29
N ALA A 33 9.82 8.97 -0.52
CA ALA A 33 9.57 9.68 0.72
C ALA A 33 10.77 9.50 1.66
N ARG A 34 11.39 10.62 2.05
CA ARG A 34 12.42 10.67 3.10
C ARG A 34 11.91 11.55 4.24
N PRO A 35 12.25 11.24 5.50
CA PRO A 35 13.04 10.10 5.98
C PRO A 35 12.32 8.75 5.85
N ASP A 36 13.03 7.63 6.04
CA ASP A 36 12.49 6.27 5.88
C ASP A 36 11.21 6.03 6.70
N ASP A 37 11.06 6.70 7.85
CA ASP A 37 9.86 6.66 8.70
C ASP A 37 8.61 7.17 7.98
N ALA A 38 8.75 8.18 7.12
CA ALA A 38 7.64 8.70 6.33
C ALA A 38 7.20 7.69 5.26
N ALA A 39 8.13 6.96 4.65
CA ALA A 39 7.81 5.91 3.70
C ALA A 39 7.05 4.74 4.36
N ASP A 40 7.45 4.36 5.58
CA ASP A 40 6.80 3.32 6.36
C ASP A 40 5.37 3.75 6.78
N ALA A 41 5.19 5.00 7.24
CA ALA A 41 3.87 5.54 7.57
C ALA A 41 2.91 5.52 6.36
N ILE A 42 3.41 5.94 5.20
CA ILE A 42 2.65 5.93 3.95
C ILE A 42 2.32 4.50 3.51
N ALA A 43 3.26 3.56 3.61
CA ALA A 43 3.01 2.16 3.26
C ALA A 43 1.95 1.51 4.16
N ILE A 44 1.94 1.84 5.46
CA ILE A 44 0.89 1.41 6.40
C ILE A 44 -0.46 2.03 6.05
N ALA A 45 -0.50 3.34 5.79
CA ALA A 45 -1.73 4.03 5.37
C ALA A 45 -2.30 3.44 4.08
N LEU A 46 -1.45 3.15 3.09
CA LEU A 46 -1.84 2.53 1.83
C LEU A 46 -2.32 1.09 2.02
N CYS A 47 -1.66 0.31 2.89
CA CYS A 47 -2.13 -1.02 3.27
C CYS A 47 -3.52 -0.95 3.93
N HIS A 48 -3.72 -0.02 4.86
CA HIS A 48 -5.01 0.15 5.54
C HIS A 48 -6.09 0.62 4.56
N ALA A 49 -5.79 1.58 3.68
CA ALA A 49 -6.72 2.06 2.65
C ALA A 49 -7.12 0.95 1.68
N ARG A 50 -6.19 0.10 1.24
CA ARG A 50 -6.51 -1.05 0.37
C ARG A 50 -7.32 -2.13 1.10
N SER A 51 -7.01 -2.41 2.36
CA SER A 51 -7.81 -3.32 3.19
C SER A 51 -9.20 -2.76 3.52
N ALA A 52 -9.33 -1.45 3.75
CA ALA A 52 -10.61 -0.78 3.94
C ALA A 52 -11.40 -0.66 2.64
N THR A 53 -10.72 -0.50 1.49
CA THR A 53 -11.35 -0.59 0.17
C THR A 53 -11.91 -1.98 -0.08
N SER A 54 -11.25 -3.04 0.40
CA SER A 54 -11.82 -4.40 0.40
C SER A 54 -13.12 -4.50 1.22
N LEU A 55 -13.27 -3.74 2.32
CA LEU A 55 -14.56 -3.60 3.01
C LEU A 55 -15.58 -2.76 2.22
N LEU A 56 -15.15 -1.71 1.51
CA LEU A 56 -16.02 -0.96 0.57
C LEU A 56 -16.48 -1.82 -0.61
N SER A 57 -15.66 -2.76 -1.11
CA SER A 57 -16.08 -3.77 -2.09
C SER A 57 -17.23 -4.63 -1.56
N ARG A 58 -17.24 -4.96 -0.25
CA ARG A 58 -18.37 -5.68 0.38
C ARG A 58 -19.63 -4.81 0.52
N VAL A 59 -19.50 -3.50 0.59
CA VAL A 59 -20.65 -2.57 0.61
C VAL A 59 -21.26 -2.42 -0.81
N GLN A 60 -20.48 -2.63 -1.87
CA GLN A 60 -21.00 -2.67 -3.24
C GLN A 60 -21.68 -4.01 -3.57
N GLU A 61 -21.21 -5.14 -3.04
CA GLU A 61 -21.89 -6.44 -3.21
C GLU A 61 -23.21 -6.55 -2.41
N ALA A 62 -23.37 -5.80 -1.32
CA ALA A 62 -24.62 -5.77 -0.54
C ALA A 62 -25.75 -4.94 -1.17
N ARG A 63 -25.55 -4.43 -2.39
CA ARG A 63 -26.56 -3.72 -3.20
C ARG A 63 -26.91 -4.45 -4.51
N GLY A 64 -26.57 -5.73 -4.62
CA GLY A 64 -26.99 -6.63 -5.70
C GLY A 64 -28.21 -7.44 -5.31
#